data_AF-A0A7X6Q5P8-F1
#
_entry.id   AF-A0A7X6Q5P8-F1
#
_cell.length_a   1.000
_cell.length_b   1.000
_cell.length_c   1.000
_cell.angle_alpha   90.00
_cell.angle_beta   90.00
_cell.angle_gamma   90.00
#
_symmetry.space_group_name_H-M   'P 1'
#
loop_
_entity.id
_entity.type
_entity.pdbx_description
1 polymer ?
#
loop_
_entity_poly.entity_id
_entity_poly.type
_entity_poly.pdbx_seq_one_letter_code
_entity_poly.pdbx_strand_id
1 'polypeptide(L)'
;MTVRKTTLLALSAILFSACSTGVKFSSKEPVDWTPILKSWENGCEKSPAMEIFSKNIAIYSPESKSLLKIGEILLPKKYEAVLGPIQLTEQNFEDDAHSIFEIEATNSFYYGVPIKKFIFYRGHSTDYIVDEIVFDAPFEAVKEKLKDVDYQAVWSEMDGDVKAILYEKNGEARLSCL
;
A
#
# COMPACT_ATOMS: atom_id res chain seq x y z
N MET A 1 -20.09 28.92 68.85
CA MET A 1 -19.59 27.75 68.08
C MET A 1 -20.74 27.24 67.23
N THR A 2 -20.95 27.82 66.05
CA THR A 2 -20.50 27.34 64.71
C THR A 2 -21.47 26.33 64.11
N VAL A 3 -22.24 26.82 63.14
CA VAL A 3 -23.11 26.08 62.20
C VAL A 3 -22.26 25.18 61.29
N ARG A 4 -22.75 24.00 60.90
CA ARG A 4 -22.55 23.45 59.52
C ARG A 4 -23.52 22.32 59.16
N LYS A 5 -24.32 22.62 58.12
CA LYS A 5 -24.98 21.68 57.20
C LYS A 5 -23.92 21.04 56.28
N THR A 6 -24.08 19.77 55.92
CA THR A 6 -23.63 19.20 54.62
C THR A 6 -24.29 17.83 54.40
N THR A 7 -25.36 17.71 53.61
CA THR A 7 -25.42 17.48 52.14
C THR A 7 -25.19 16.02 51.73
N LEU A 8 -26.27 15.39 51.27
CA LEU A 8 -26.30 14.15 50.47
C LEU A 8 -25.48 14.31 49.18
N LEU A 9 -24.72 13.29 48.80
CA LEU A 9 -24.28 13.09 47.42
C LEU A 9 -24.68 11.69 46.98
N ALA A 10 -25.63 11.64 46.05
CA ALA A 10 -26.04 10.46 45.32
C ALA A 10 -24.93 10.04 44.35
N LEU A 11 -24.53 8.77 44.41
CA LEU A 11 -23.64 8.16 43.44
C LEU A 11 -24.46 7.77 42.20
N SER A 12 -24.32 8.54 41.12
CA SER A 12 -24.82 8.16 39.80
C SER A 12 -23.91 7.10 39.19
N ALA A 13 -24.42 5.89 39.03
CA ALA A 13 -23.76 4.81 38.29
C ALA A 13 -23.80 5.13 36.79
N ILE A 14 -22.64 5.38 36.19
CA ILE A 14 -22.49 5.54 34.74
C ILE A 14 -22.40 4.14 34.13
N LEU A 15 -23.46 3.69 33.45
CA LEU A 15 -23.41 2.54 32.56
C LEU A 15 -22.54 2.89 31.34
N PHE A 16 -21.31 2.37 31.31
CA PHE A 16 -20.54 2.27 30.08
C PHE A 16 -21.14 1.17 29.21
N SER A 17 -21.97 1.58 28.24
CA SER A 17 -22.37 0.72 27.13
C SER A 17 -21.15 0.53 26.22
N ALA A 18 -20.45 -0.59 26.43
CA ALA A 18 -19.39 -1.04 25.54
C ALA A 18 -20.02 -1.50 24.23
N CYS A 19 -20.17 -0.56 23.28
CA CYS A 19 -20.50 -0.87 21.90
C CYS A 19 -19.34 -1.68 21.32
N SER A 20 -19.48 -3.01 21.36
CA SER A 20 -18.53 -3.95 20.79
C SER A 20 -18.67 -3.86 19.28
N THR A 21 -17.90 -2.97 18.65
CA THR A 21 -17.75 -2.97 17.20
C THR A 21 -17.12 -4.30 16.79
N GLY A 22 -17.93 -5.18 16.21
CA GLY A 22 -17.48 -6.46 15.68
C GLY A 22 -16.44 -6.23 14.60
N VAL A 23 -15.17 -6.38 14.97
CA VAL A 23 -14.07 -6.51 14.02
C VAL A 23 -14.34 -7.80 13.25
N LYS A 24 -14.79 -7.66 12.00
CA LYS A 24 -14.83 -8.79 11.05
C LYS A 24 -13.39 -9.18 10.78
N PHE A 25 -12.88 -10.14 11.55
CA PHE A 25 -11.63 -10.80 11.21
C PHE A 25 -11.83 -11.52 9.88
N SER A 26 -11.15 -11.02 8.85
CA SER A 26 -11.01 -11.73 7.58
C SER A 26 -10.34 -13.06 7.88
N SER A 27 -10.99 -14.17 7.51
CA SER A 27 -10.50 -15.54 7.73
C SER A 27 -9.34 -15.94 6.80
N LYS A 28 -8.78 -14.99 6.05
CA LYS A 28 -7.63 -15.20 5.18
C LYS A 28 -6.38 -15.17 6.05
N GLU A 29 -5.44 -16.09 5.83
CA GLU A 29 -4.16 -16.06 6.54
C GLU A 29 -3.39 -14.76 6.24
N PRO A 30 -2.68 -14.18 7.22
CA PRO A 30 -1.80 -13.04 7.00
C PRO A 30 -0.77 -13.34 5.91
N VAL A 31 -0.60 -12.43 4.96
CA VAL A 31 0.38 -12.60 3.87
C VAL A 31 1.51 -11.60 4.03
N ASP A 32 2.71 -12.14 4.19
CA ASP A 32 3.95 -11.36 4.18
C ASP A 32 4.46 -11.19 2.74
N TRP A 33 4.50 -9.93 2.32
CA TRP A 33 5.00 -9.49 1.01
C TRP A 33 6.50 -9.21 1.00
N THR A 34 7.19 -9.26 2.14
CA THR A 34 8.65 -9.08 2.19
C THR A 34 9.39 -10.01 1.23
N PRO A 35 9.10 -11.32 1.12
CA PRO A 35 9.85 -12.19 0.20
C PRO A 35 9.73 -11.82 -1.28
N ILE A 36 8.59 -11.29 -1.72
CA ILE A 36 8.35 -10.93 -3.13
C ILE A 36 8.82 -9.50 -3.44
N LEU A 37 8.93 -8.65 -2.42
CA LEU A 37 9.40 -7.26 -2.51
C LEU A 37 10.84 -7.07 -2.01
N LYS A 38 11.51 -8.13 -1.53
CA LYS A 38 12.87 -8.06 -0.97
C LYS A 38 13.88 -7.43 -1.94
N SER A 39 13.67 -7.64 -3.24
CA SER A 39 14.50 -7.08 -4.30
C SER A 39 14.42 -5.55 -4.40
N TRP A 40 13.42 -4.90 -3.78
CA TRP A 40 13.36 -3.44 -3.69
C TRP A 40 14.50 -2.82 -2.89
N GLU A 41 15.12 -3.60 -2.01
CA GLU A 41 16.31 -3.21 -1.25
C GLU A 41 17.56 -3.12 -2.13
N ASN A 42 17.53 -3.72 -3.32
CA ASN A 42 18.62 -3.73 -4.29
C ASN A 42 18.19 -2.96 -5.54
N GLY A 43 18.04 -1.65 -5.44
CA GLY A 43 17.76 -0.80 -6.60
C GLY A 43 16.41 -1.05 -7.27
N CYS A 44 15.37 -1.38 -6.50
CA CYS A 44 14.02 -1.57 -7.03
C CYS A 44 13.88 -2.69 -8.07
N GLU A 45 14.79 -3.66 -8.04
CA GLU A 45 14.64 -4.88 -8.82
C GLU A 45 13.28 -5.54 -8.49
N LYS A 46 12.65 -6.12 -9.52
CA LYS A 46 11.40 -6.88 -9.36
C LYS A 46 11.75 -8.36 -9.23
N SER A 47 11.21 -9.03 -8.22
CA SER A 47 11.22 -10.49 -8.20
C SER A 47 10.46 -11.03 -9.42
N PRO A 48 10.73 -12.27 -9.88
CA PRO A 48 10.06 -12.83 -11.06
C PRO A 48 8.53 -12.80 -10.97
N ALA A 49 7.97 -13.04 -9.78
CA ALA A 49 6.54 -12.97 -9.56
C ALA A 49 5.99 -11.53 -9.67
N MET A 50 6.73 -10.53 -9.18
CA MET A 50 6.34 -9.13 -9.29
C MET A 50 6.50 -8.62 -10.73
N GLU A 51 7.53 -9.07 -11.43
CA GLU A 51 7.74 -8.77 -12.84
C GLU A 51 6.57 -9.29 -13.69
N ILE A 52 6.22 -10.57 -13.54
CA ILE A 52 5.07 -11.18 -14.21
C ILE A 52 3.78 -10.42 -13.86
N PHE A 53 3.55 -10.16 -12.58
CA PHE A 53 2.35 -9.46 -12.15
C PHE A 53 2.24 -8.07 -12.79
N SER A 54 3.31 -7.27 -12.68
CA SER A 54 3.34 -5.93 -13.26
C SER A 54 3.07 -5.98 -14.77
N LYS A 55 3.72 -6.89 -15.51
CA LYS A 55 3.53 -7.04 -16.97
C LYS A 55 2.14 -7.50 -17.41
N ASN A 56 1.32 -8.05 -16.51
CA ASN A 56 0.00 -8.57 -16.88
C ASN A 56 -1.16 -7.74 -16.35
N ILE A 57 -0.93 -6.89 -15.34
CA ILE A 57 -2.02 -6.13 -14.70
C ILE A 57 -2.55 -4.97 -15.53
N ALA A 58 -1.72 -4.40 -16.39
CA ALA A 58 -2.12 -3.37 -17.35
C ALA A 58 -1.88 -3.90 -18.75
N ILE A 59 -2.90 -3.90 -19.61
CA ILE A 59 -2.78 -4.33 -21.01
C ILE A 59 -3.41 -3.28 -21.92
N TYR A 60 -2.88 -3.11 -23.13
CA TYR A 60 -3.49 -2.20 -24.09
C TYR A 60 -4.89 -2.67 -24.49
N SER A 61 -5.80 -1.72 -24.62
CA SER A 61 -7.13 -1.99 -25.14
C SER A 61 -7.03 -2.42 -26.61
N PRO A 62 -7.74 -3.48 -27.04
CA PRO A 62 -7.84 -3.83 -28.45
C PRO A 62 -8.42 -2.70 -29.31
N GLU A 63 -9.21 -1.83 -28.69
CA GLU A 63 -9.92 -0.72 -29.33
C GLU A 63 -9.04 0.53 -29.46
N SER A 64 -7.99 0.66 -28.63
CA SER A 64 -7.04 1.76 -28.68
C SER A 64 -5.69 1.37 -28.12
N LYS A 65 -4.64 1.56 -28.92
CA LYS A 65 -3.25 1.34 -28.52
C LYS A 65 -2.73 2.36 -27.50
N SER A 66 -3.48 3.41 -27.20
CA SER A 66 -3.13 4.39 -26.17
C SER A 66 -3.88 4.19 -24.86
N LEU A 67 -4.97 3.40 -24.86
CA LEU A 67 -5.75 3.15 -23.65
C LEU A 67 -5.32 1.86 -22.99
N LEU A 68 -5.15 1.89 -21.68
CA LEU A 68 -4.84 0.72 -20.88
C LEU A 68 -6.12 0.22 -20.20
N LYS A 69 -6.21 -1.10 -20.05
CA LYS A 69 -7.25 -1.78 -19.28
C LYS A 69 -6.62 -2.70 -18.25
N ILE A 70 -7.41 -3.07 -17.25
CA ILE A 70 -7.02 -4.07 -16.26
C ILE A 70 -6.89 -5.43 -16.96
N GLY A 71 -5.73 -6.06 -16.82
CA GLY A 71 -5.45 -7.40 -17.31
C GLY A 71 -5.61 -8.47 -16.22
N GLU A 72 -4.81 -9.53 -16.31
CA GLU A 72 -4.89 -10.68 -15.40
C GLU A 72 -3.98 -10.49 -14.18
N ILE A 73 -4.47 -10.86 -13.00
CA ILE A 73 -3.65 -10.94 -11.79
C ILE A 73 -2.90 -12.27 -11.81
N LEU A 74 -1.63 -12.23 -12.22
CA LEU A 74 -0.76 -13.40 -12.22
C LEU A 74 0.22 -13.34 -11.05
N LEU A 75 -0.23 -13.83 -9.89
CA LEU A 75 0.56 -13.96 -8.67
C LEU A 75 0.43 -15.38 -8.09
N PRO A 76 1.38 -15.83 -7.25
CA PRO A 76 1.16 -17.04 -6.47
C PRO A 76 -0.12 -16.90 -5.62
N LYS A 77 -0.95 -17.95 -5.58
CA LYS A 77 -2.30 -17.93 -4.99
C LYS A 77 -2.40 -17.30 -3.61
N LYS A 78 -1.38 -17.46 -2.76
CA LYS A 78 -1.36 -16.86 -1.43
C LYS A 78 -1.41 -15.32 -1.49
N TYR A 79 -0.70 -14.71 -2.43
CA TYR A 79 -0.68 -13.25 -2.64
C TYR A 79 -1.92 -12.77 -3.35
N GLU A 80 -2.38 -13.50 -4.37
CA GLU A 80 -3.63 -13.18 -5.07
C GLU A 80 -4.83 -13.18 -4.12
N ALA A 81 -4.90 -14.16 -3.20
CA ALA A 81 -6.02 -14.32 -2.28
C ALA A 81 -6.25 -13.11 -1.37
N VAL A 82 -5.24 -12.28 -1.12
CA VAL A 82 -5.33 -11.10 -0.25
C VAL A 82 -5.59 -9.79 -0.99
N LEU A 83 -5.56 -9.79 -2.33
CA LEU A 83 -5.88 -8.61 -3.12
C LEU A 83 -7.39 -8.37 -3.20
N GLY A 84 -7.76 -7.10 -3.18
CA GLY A 84 -9.12 -6.61 -3.34
C GLY A 84 -9.39 -6.10 -4.77
N PRO A 85 -10.45 -5.30 -4.93
CA PRO A 85 -10.77 -4.67 -6.21
C PRO A 85 -9.62 -3.80 -6.74
N ILE A 86 -9.52 -3.72 -8.07
CA ILE A 86 -8.59 -2.83 -8.76
C ILE A 86 -9.35 -1.61 -9.24
N GLN A 87 -8.85 -0.43 -8.91
CA GLN A 87 -9.34 0.84 -9.44
C GLN A 87 -8.36 1.33 -10.50
N LEU A 88 -8.87 1.67 -11.68
CA LEU A 88 -8.11 2.26 -12.77
C LEU A 88 -8.50 3.73 -12.91
N THR A 89 -7.52 4.61 -12.76
CA THR A 89 -7.67 6.05 -13.03
C THR A 89 -6.76 6.43 -14.19
N GLU A 90 -7.32 7.04 -15.24
CA GLU A 90 -6.54 7.62 -16.33
C GLU A 90 -6.21 9.08 -16.02
N GLN A 91 -4.93 9.45 -16.15
CA GLN A 91 -4.49 10.83 -16.17
C GLN A 91 -4.03 11.19 -17.58
N ASN A 92 -4.78 12.07 -18.24
CA ASN A 92 -4.49 12.53 -19.59
C ASN A 92 -4.00 13.97 -19.53
N PHE A 93 -2.71 14.17 -19.24
CA PHE A 93 -2.03 15.43 -19.49
C PHE A 93 -1.28 15.30 -20.82
N GLU A 94 -1.35 16.32 -21.67
CA GLU A 94 -0.86 16.27 -23.07
C GLU A 94 0.59 15.74 -23.21
N ASP A 95 1.43 15.97 -22.21
CA ASP A 95 2.85 15.56 -22.21
C ASP A 95 3.20 14.43 -21.21
N ASP A 96 2.25 13.96 -20.39
CA ASP A 96 2.53 13.02 -19.28
C ASP A 96 1.37 12.04 -18.99
N ALA A 97 0.77 11.53 -20.08
CA ALA A 97 -0.37 10.64 -20.00
C ALA A 97 0.01 9.30 -19.37
N HIS A 98 -0.62 8.97 -18.24
CA HIS A 98 -0.38 7.74 -17.51
C HIS A 98 -1.67 7.18 -16.90
N SER A 99 -1.69 5.87 -16.71
CA SER A 99 -2.74 5.16 -16.00
C SER A 99 -2.25 4.74 -14.63
N ILE A 100 -3.09 4.94 -13.62
CA ILE A 100 -2.85 4.56 -12.23
C ILE A 100 -3.74 3.36 -11.91
N PHE A 101 -3.13 2.28 -11.45
CA PHE A 101 -3.82 1.09 -10.96
C PHE A 101 -3.65 1.00 -9.45
N GLU A 102 -4.75 1.11 -8.71
CA GLU A 102 -4.76 0.99 -7.25
C GLU A 102 -5.41 -0.33 -6.87
N ILE A 103 -4.68 -1.15 -6.11
CA ILE A 103 -5.11 -2.50 -5.73
C ILE A 103 -5.13 -2.59 -4.21
N GLU A 104 -6.32 -2.73 -3.64
CA GLU A 104 -6.45 -2.94 -2.19
C GLU A 104 -5.73 -4.23 -1.76
N ALA A 105 -5.08 -4.18 -0.60
CA ALA A 105 -4.44 -5.32 0.00
C ALA A 105 -5.05 -5.56 1.38
N THR A 106 -5.61 -6.75 1.60
CA THR A 106 -6.24 -7.12 2.87
C THR A 106 -5.35 -8.09 3.62
N ASN A 107 -5.22 -7.95 4.94
CA ASN A 107 -4.37 -8.83 5.76
C ASN A 107 -2.95 -9.05 5.18
N SER A 108 -2.38 -7.97 4.64
CA SER A 108 -1.11 -7.95 3.92
C SER A 108 -0.10 -7.11 4.67
N PHE A 109 1.16 -7.55 4.71
CA PHE A 109 2.21 -6.89 5.48
C PHE A 109 3.52 -6.83 4.70
N TYR A 110 4.34 -5.83 5.01
CA TYR A 110 5.73 -5.73 4.58
C TYR A 110 6.58 -5.39 5.80
N TYR A 111 7.51 -6.29 6.15
CA TYR A 111 8.26 -6.23 7.42
C TYR A 111 7.37 -6.09 8.66
N GLY A 112 6.20 -6.75 8.62
CA GLY A 112 5.20 -6.68 9.69
C GLY A 112 4.42 -5.36 9.77
N VAL A 113 4.64 -4.42 8.85
CA VAL A 113 3.84 -3.20 8.71
C VAL A 113 2.62 -3.50 7.83
N PRO A 114 1.38 -3.21 8.27
CA PRO A 114 0.18 -3.40 7.45
C PRO A 114 0.21 -2.61 6.15
N ILE A 115 -0.15 -3.26 5.05
CA ILE A 115 -0.31 -2.65 3.72
C ILE A 115 -1.79 -2.36 3.50
N LYS A 116 -2.10 -1.14 3.04
CA LYS A 116 -3.44 -0.72 2.62
C LYS A 116 -3.70 -1.05 1.16
N LYS A 117 -2.76 -0.68 0.28
CA LYS A 117 -2.87 -0.88 -1.17
C LYS A 117 -1.52 -0.82 -1.86
N PHE A 118 -1.47 -1.36 -3.07
CA PHE A 118 -0.40 -1.18 -4.03
C PHE A 118 -0.85 -0.17 -5.09
N ILE A 119 0.08 0.67 -5.57
CA ILE A 119 -0.15 1.58 -6.69
C ILE A 119 0.87 1.30 -7.78
N PHE A 120 0.38 1.20 -9.02
CA PHE A 120 1.16 0.99 -10.22
C PHE A 120 0.92 2.15 -11.16
N TYR A 121 1.99 2.75 -11.67
CA TYR A 121 1.92 3.79 -12.68
C TYR A 121 2.35 3.20 -14.00
N ARG A 122 1.62 3.52 -15.07
CA ARG A 122 2.00 3.16 -16.42
C ARG A 122 1.81 4.33 -17.37
N GLY A 123 2.91 4.87 -17.87
CA GLY A 123 2.89 5.82 -18.97
C GLY A 123 2.29 5.20 -20.23
N HIS A 124 1.59 5.99 -21.03
CA HIS A 124 1.02 5.49 -22.29
C HIS A 124 2.11 5.21 -23.35
N SER A 125 3.31 5.78 -23.17
CA SER A 125 4.48 5.68 -24.06
C SER A 125 5.70 4.98 -23.43
N THR A 126 5.65 4.58 -22.16
CA THR A 126 6.76 3.93 -21.41
C THR A 126 6.28 2.67 -20.69
N ASP A 127 7.18 1.70 -20.45
CA ASP A 127 6.82 0.42 -19.82
C ASP A 127 7.00 0.43 -18.27
N TYR A 128 5.93 -0.02 -17.59
CA TYR A 128 5.67 -0.38 -16.18
C TYR A 128 6.63 -0.04 -15.04
N ILE A 129 6.08 0.43 -13.91
CA ILE A 129 6.58 0.08 -12.57
C ILE A 129 5.44 -0.10 -11.52
N VAL A 130 5.62 -1.08 -10.61
CA VAL A 130 4.90 -1.13 -9.32
C VAL A 130 5.61 -0.14 -8.45
N ASP A 131 5.15 1.10 -8.43
CA ASP A 131 5.98 2.13 -7.83
C ASP A 131 5.75 2.27 -6.37
N GLU A 132 4.67 1.73 -5.79
CA GLU A 132 4.33 2.15 -4.44
C GLU A 132 3.54 1.16 -3.59
N ILE A 133 3.93 1.09 -2.33
CA ILE A 133 3.16 0.52 -1.22
C ILE A 133 2.59 1.67 -0.40
N VAL A 134 1.28 1.71 -0.21
CA VAL A 134 0.65 2.57 0.79
C VAL A 134 0.40 1.75 2.04
N PHE A 135 0.93 2.18 3.18
CA PHE A 135 0.76 1.48 4.45
C PHE A 135 -0.53 1.89 5.15
N ASP A 136 -1.13 0.94 5.88
CA ASP A 136 -2.24 1.20 6.81
C ASP A 136 -1.68 1.50 8.21
N ALA A 137 -0.78 2.49 8.29
CA ALA A 137 -0.13 2.93 9.52
C ALA A 137 0.40 4.37 9.39
N PRO A 138 0.51 5.13 10.50
CA PRO A 138 1.11 6.46 10.49
C PRO A 138 2.58 6.45 10.04
N PHE A 139 3.01 7.48 9.31
CA PHE A 139 4.37 7.60 8.76
C PHE A 139 5.48 7.34 9.78
N GLU A 140 5.42 7.96 10.96
CA GLU A 140 6.43 7.78 12.00
C GLU A 140 6.52 6.32 12.50
N ALA A 141 5.39 5.60 12.56
CA ALA A 141 5.39 4.19 12.95
C ALA A 141 6.01 3.30 11.86
N VAL A 142 5.73 3.60 10.59
CA VAL A 142 6.34 2.88 9.45
C VAL A 142 7.84 3.15 9.38
N LYS A 143 8.25 4.41 9.50
CA LYS A 143 9.64 4.84 9.49
C LYS A 143 10.46 4.13 10.57
N GLU A 144 9.95 4.08 11.79
CA GLU A 144 10.62 3.37 12.89
C GLU A 144 10.72 1.86 12.62
N LYS A 145 9.69 1.24 12.01
CA LYS A 145 9.70 -0.18 11.67
C LYS A 145 10.66 -0.54 10.53
N LEU A 146 10.84 0.36 9.57
CA LEU A 146 11.65 0.13 8.38
C LEU A 146 13.05 0.73 8.47
N LYS A 147 13.45 1.33 9.60
CA LYS A 147 14.73 2.04 9.74
C LYS A 147 15.97 1.17 9.50
N ASP A 148 15.85 -0.13 9.74
CA ASP A 148 16.95 -1.11 9.61
C ASP A 148 16.92 -1.84 8.26
N VAL A 149 15.98 -1.49 7.37
CA VAL A 149 15.95 -2.00 6.00
C VAL A 149 16.88 -1.15 5.14
N ASP A 150 17.89 -1.77 4.55
CA ASP A 150 18.88 -1.10 3.72
C ASP A 150 18.40 -1.01 2.26
N TYR A 151 17.86 0.15 1.88
CA TYR A 151 17.46 0.42 0.50
C TYR A 151 18.64 1.00 -0.28
N GLN A 152 19.36 0.12 -0.97
CA GLN A 152 20.54 0.48 -1.73
C GLN A 152 20.15 1.14 -3.04
N ALA A 153 20.89 2.20 -3.37
CA ALA A 153 20.85 2.80 -4.70
C ALA A 153 21.64 1.94 -5.67
N VAL A 154 21.03 1.61 -6.81
CA VAL A 154 21.69 0.94 -7.93
C VAL A 154 21.56 1.82 -9.15
N TRP A 155 22.66 1.96 -9.87
CA TRP A 155 22.69 2.77 -11.07
C TRP A 155 21.99 2.07 -12.25
N SER A 156 21.05 2.77 -12.86
CA SER A 156 20.34 2.46 -14.10
C SER A 156 20.83 3.41 -15.20
N GLU A 157 21.09 2.88 -16.40
CA GLU A 157 21.43 3.69 -17.59
C GLU A 157 20.32 4.68 -17.96
N MET A 158 19.06 4.34 -17.64
CA MET A 158 17.88 5.12 -18.02
C MET A 158 17.49 6.14 -16.94
N ASP A 159 17.61 5.76 -15.67
CA ASP A 159 16.99 6.48 -14.55
C ASP A 159 18.02 7.06 -13.55
N GLY A 160 19.30 6.74 -13.72
CA GLY A 160 20.34 7.09 -12.75
C GLY A 160 20.26 6.21 -11.51
N ASP A 161 20.47 6.78 -10.33
CA ASP A 161 20.48 6.02 -9.07
C ASP A 161 19.04 5.72 -8.61
N VAL A 162 18.60 4.47 -8.78
CA VAL A 162 17.27 3.99 -8.40
C VAL A 162 17.30 3.37 -7.00
N LYS A 163 16.34 3.72 -6.14
CA LYS A 163 16.15 3.08 -4.81
C LYS A 163 14.72 3.22 -4.30
N ALA A 164 14.36 2.38 -3.34
CA ALA A 164 13.11 2.59 -2.61
C ALA A 164 13.23 3.75 -1.61
N ILE A 165 12.22 4.62 -1.59
CA ILE A 165 12.15 5.83 -0.76
C ILE A 165 10.86 5.80 0.05
N LEU A 166 11.01 5.88 1.38
CA LEU A 166 9.88 6.05 2.29
C LEU A 166 9.57 7.54 2.44
N TYR A 167 8.32 7.93 2.19
CA TYR A 167 7.85 9.31 2.30
C TYR A 167 6.39 9.39 2.77
N GLU A 168 5.92 10.60 3.08
CA GLU A 168 4.54 10.87 3.49
C GLU A 168 3.81 11.68 2.42
N LYS A 169 2.57 11.30 2.09
CA LYS A 169 1.68 12.06 1.20
C LYS A 169 0.25 11.97 1.70
N ASN A 170 -0.38 13.12 1.89
CA ASN A 170 -1.76 13.22 2.39
C ASN A 170 -2.01 12.45 3.70
N GLY A 171 -1.02 12.42 4.60
CA GLY A 171 -1.09 11.69 5.87
C GLY A 171 -0.91 10.17 5.76
N GLU A 172 -0.58 9.65 4.58
CA GLU A 172 -0.31 8.24 4.35
C GLU A 172 1.20 8.00 4.18
N ALA A 173 1.71 6.98 4.85
CA ALA A 173 3.07 6.50 4.65
C ALA A 173 3.16 5.70 3.34
N ARG A 174 4.18 5.99 2.53
CA ARG A 174 4.36 5.42 1.20
C ARG A 174 5.80 4.99 1.01
N LEU A 175 6.02 3.76 0.57
CA LEU A 175 7.34 3.30 0.11
C LEU A 175 7.27 3.23 -1.41
N SER A 176 8.08 4.02 -2.10
CA SER A 176 8.09 4.07 -3.55
C SER A 176 9.44 3.75 -4.17
N CYS A 177 9.42 3.06 -5.30
CA CYS A 177 10.60 2.79 -6.10
C CYS A 177 10.79 3.90 -7.14
N LEU A 178 11.85 4.69 -6.97
CA LEU A 178 12.17 5.89 -7.76
C LEU A 178 13.63 5.90 -8.18
#